data_AF-A0A2L1S873-F1
#
_entry.id   AF-A0A2L1S873-F1
#
_cell.length_a   1.000
_cell.length_b   1.000
_cell.length_c   1.000
_cell.angle_alpha   90.00
_cell.angle_beta   90.00
_cell.angle_gamma   90.00
#
_symmetry.space_group_name_H-M   'P 1'
#
loop_
_entity.id
_entity.type
_entity.pdbx_description
1 polymer ?
#
loop_
_entity_poly.entity_id
_entity_poly.type
_entity_poly.pdbx_seq_one_letter_code
_entity_poly.pdbx_strand_id
1 'polypeptide(L)'
;MPKPNRRLSGEMGSTPVDDLPALSSGSITPNVAHVLTVYLEDAHTKLRIFDEIYDKINLFKRIVNSKFRFKQIEIDKEKGIIVRDENPRTKKIREIPLEKLSSGEQHELVLAYELVFHTSESSLILIDEPEISMHIAWQKKFVPDLLDIIRITGFQAIIATHSPQIIGEHWDITIDLAE
;
A
#
# COMPACT_ATOMS: atom_id res chain seq x y z
N MET A 1 -20.46 -56.88 2.72
CA MET A 1 -19.50 -56.40 1.71
C MET A 1 -20.27 -55.76 0.56
N PRO A 2 -19.78 -54.72 -0.12
CA PRO A 2 -19.26 -53.43 0.36
C PRO A 2 -20.01 -52.23 -0.29
N LYS A 3 -19.93 -51.05 0.34
CA LYS A 3 -19.61 -49.75 -0.27
C LYS A 3 -19.43 -48.73 0.88
N PRO A 4 -18.25 -48.12 1.08
CA PRO A 4 -18.08 -47.07 2.06
C PRO A 4 -18.34 -45.68 1.47
N ASN A 5 -18.79 -44.82 2.38
CA ASN A 5 -19.16 -43.42 2.21
C ASN A 5 -17.99 -42.50 1.83
N ARG A 6 -18.34 -41.47 1.05
CA ARG A 6 -17.60 -40.25 0.74
C ARG A 6 -16.86 -39.69 1.97
N ARG A 7 -15.55 -39.46 1.84
CA ARG A 7 -14.84 -38.39 2.56
C ARG A 7 -14.49 -37.31 1.55
N LEU A 8 -15.05 -36.11 1.74
CA LEU A 8 -14.60 -34.88 1.09
C LEU A 8 -13.81 -34.12 2.15
N SER A 9 -12.49 -34.26 2.11
CA SER A 9 -11.55 -33.31 2.73
C SER A 9 -11.18 -32.30 1.65
N GLY A 10 -11.68 -31.07 1.79
CA GLY A 10 -11.30 -29.96 0.93
C GLY A 10 -9.90 -29.48 1.28
N GLU A 11 -8.94 -29.75 0.42
CA GLU A 11 -7.62 -29.14 0.46
C GLU A 11 -7.69 -27.75 -0.20
N MET A 12 -7.01 -26.80 0.43
CA MET A 12 -6.81 -25.42 0.00
C MET A 12 -6.30 -25.36 -1.43
N GLY A 13 -6.97 -24.56 -2.27
CA GLY A 13 -6.50 -24.20 -3.61
C GLY A 13 -5.25 -23.33 -3.54
N SER A 14 -4.08 -23.96 -3.57
CA SER A 14 -2.91 -23.39 -4.22
C SER A 14 -3.24 -23.25 -5.70
N THR A 15 -3.25 -22.03 -6.25
CA THR A 15 -3.19 -21.89 -7.72
C THR A 15 -1.94 -22.62 -8.20
N PRO A 16 -2.05 -23.65 -9.06
CA PRO A 16 -0.88 -24.38 -9.51
C PRO A 16 -0.06 -23.45 -10.38
N VAL A 17 1.17 -23.16 -9.97
CA VAL A 17 2.22 -22.67 -10.87
C VAL A 17 2.50 -23.71 -11.98
N ASP A 18 2.03 -24.94 -11.78
CA ASP A 18 2.11 -26.09 -12.70
C ASP A 18 1.18 -26.01 -13.93
N ASP A 19 0.23 -25.07 -13.99
CA ASP A 19 -0.67 -24.87 -15.15
C ASP A 19 -0.15 -23.82 -16.15
N LEU A 20 1.13 -23.46 -16.08
CA LEU A 20 1.76 -22.69 -17.15
C LEU A 20 2.00 -23.61 -18.35
N PRO A 21 1.48 -23.30 -19.55
CA PRO A 21 1.75 -24.10 -20.74
C PRO A 21 3.26 -24.18 -20.96
N ALA A 22 3.79 -25.39 -21.07
CA ALA A 22 5.22 -25.60 -21.34
C ALA A 22 5.60 -24.81 -22.59
N LEU A 23 6.58 -23.91 -22.47
CA LEU A 23 7.12 -23.18 -23.61
C LEU A 23 7.62 -24.21 -24.62
N SER A 24 6.96 -24.30 -25.78
CA SER A 24 7.36 -25.22 -26.83
C SER A 24 8.82 -24.92 -27.20
N SER A 25 9.68 -25.93 -27.22
CA SER A 25 11.12 -25.84 -27.53
C SER A 25 11.43 -25.50 -29.00
N GLY A 26 10.45 -25.00 -29.75
CA GLY A 26 10.60 -24.57 -31.14
C GLY A 26 11.30 -23.22 -31.26
N SER A 27 12.06 -23.03 -32.33
CA SER A 27 12.70 -21.75 -32.63
C SER A 27 11.65 -20.67 -32.90
N ILE A 28 11.78 -19.51 -32.24
CA ILE A 28 10.93 -18.35 -32.51
C ILE A 28 11.21 -17.86 -33.93
N THR A 29 10.27 -18.05 -34.85
CA THR A 29 10.35 -17.48 -36.20
C THR A 29 10.02 -15.98 -36.17
N PRO A 30 10.48 -15.17 -37.13
CA PRO A 30 10.19 -13.72 -37.15
C PRO A 30 8.68 -13.40 -37.11
N ASN A 31 7.85 -14.24 -37.72
CA ASN A 31 6.39 -14.06 -37.70
C ASN A 31 5.79 -14.38 -36.33
N VAL A 32 6.27 -15.44 -35.67
CA VAL A 32 5.85 -15.79 -34.31
C VAL A 32 6.30 -14.71 -33.33
N ALA A 33 7.54 -14.20 -33.47
CA ALA A 33 8.02 -13.06 -32.71
C ALA A 33 7.11 -11.84 -32.89
N HIS A 34 6.76 -11.49 -34.12
CA HIS A 34 5.90 -10.35 -34.41
C HIS A 34 4.51 -10.48 -33.78
N VAL A 35 3.87 -11.65 -33.90
CA VAL A 35 2.56 -11.91 -33.27
C VAL A 35 2.65 -11.85 -31.74
N LEU A 36 3.71 -12.42 -31.15
CA LEU A 36 3.96 -12.33 -29.71
C LEU A 36 4.19 -10.88 -29.26
N THR A 37 4.94 -10.08 -30.02
CA THR A 37 5.14 -8.66 -29.74
C THR A 37 3.82 -7.91 -29.71
N VAL A 38 2.97 -8.07 -30.73
CA VAL A 38 1.64 -7.43 -30.78
C VAL A 38 0.78 -7.84 -29.58
N TYR A 39 0.80 -9.14 -29.21
CA TYR A 39 0.08 -9.62 -28.04
C TYR A 39 0.61 -9.03 -26.73
N LEU A 40 1.93 -8.95 -26.56
CA LEU A 40 2.57 -8.36 -25.40
C LEU A 40 2.28 -6.86 -25.29
N GLU A 41 2.27 -6.13 -26.41
CA GLU A 41 1.91 -4.72 -26.45
C GLU A 41 0.45 -4.48 -26.05
N ASP A 42 -0.49 -5.29 -26.56
CA ASP A 42 -1.90 -5.22 -26.18
C ASP A 42 -2.12 -5.57 -24.70
N ALA A 43 -1.46 -6.62 -24.21
CA ALA A 43 -1.50 -7.00 -22.79
C ALA A 43 -0.95 -5.88 -21.90
N HIS A 44 0.19 -5.28 -22.26
CA HIS A 44 0.76 -4.15 -21.54
C HIS A 44 -0.21 -2.97 -21.54
N THR A 45 -0.82 -2.65 -22.68
CA THR A 45 -1.79 -1.55 -22.78
C THR A 45 -2.99 -1.76 -21.87
N LYS A 46 -3.50 -3.00 -21.80
CA LYS A 46 -4.61 -3.35 -20.90
C LYS A 46 -4.24 -3.24 -19.43
N LEU A 47 -2.99 -3.56 -19.06
CA LEU A 47 -2.55 -3.49 -17.67
C LEU A 47 -2.29 -2.05 -17.19
N ARG A 48 -1.98 -1.12 -18.10
CA ARG A 48 -1.71 0.29 -17.76
C ARG A 48 -2.84 1.00 -17.01
N ILE A 49 -4.08 0.56 -17.17
CA ILE A 49 -5.23 1.13 -16.43
C ILE A 49 -5.08 0.92 -14.91
N PHE A 50 -4.25 -0.04 -14.48
CA PHE A 50 -4.00 -0.33 -13.07
C PHE A 50 -2.77 0.37 -12.51
N ASP A 51 -1.99 1.10 -13.33
CA ASP A 51 -0.76 1.75 -12.88
C ASP A 51 -1.04 2.74 -11.73
N GLU A 52 -2.10 3.55 -11.88
CA GLU A 52 -2.46 4.55 -10.87
C GLU A 52 -2.81 3.92 -9.51
N ILE A 53 -3.67 2.89 -9.51
CA ILE A 53 -4.05 2.21 -8.27
C ILE A 53 -2.88 1.43 -7.67
N TYR A 54 -2.02 0.85 -8.51
CA TYR A 54 -0.80 0.16 -8.07
C TYR A 54 0.15 1.13 -7.37
N ASP A 55 0.38 2.31 -7.94
CA ASP A 55 1.22 3.35 -7.36
C ASP A 55 0.66 3.85 -6.03
N LYS A 56 -0.64 4.12 -5.96
CA LYS A 56 -1.35 4.48 -4.72
C LYS A 56 -1.21 3.39 -3.65
N ILE A 57 -1.43 2.12 -3.99
CA ILE A 57 -1.28 1.00 -3.06
C ILE A 57 0.16 0.90 -2.53
N ASN A 58 1.16 1.03 -3.40
CA ASN A 58 2.57 0.94 -2.99
C ASN A 58 2.99 2.11 -2.12
N LEU A 59 2.54 3.33 -2.46
CA LEU A 59 2.75 4.52 -1.65
C LEU A 59 2.15 4.35 -0.26
N PHE A 60 0.87 3.97 -0.19
CA PHE A 60 0.17 3.72 1.07
C PHE A 60 0.88 2.68 1.94
N LYS A 61 1.22 1.52 1.36
CA LYS A 61 1.98 0.47 2.06
C LYS A 61 3.31 0.98 2.58
N ARG A 62 4.05 1.76 1.78
CA ARG A 62 5.35 2.31 2.16
C ARG A 62 5.24 3.24 3.35
N ILE A 63 4.30 4.20 3.30
CA ILE A 63 4.09 5.18 4.37
C ILE A 63 3.77 4.45 5.68
N VAL A 64 2.76 3.58 5.66
CA VAL A 64 2.31 2.92 6.90
C VAL A 64 3.37 1.97 7.46
N ASN A 65 4.00 1.15 6.61
CA ASN A 65 5.02 0.19 7.06
C ASN A 65 6.30 0.85 7.56
N SER A 66 6.62 2.06 7.09
CA SER A 66 7.76 2.81 7.62
C SER A 66 7.56 3.29 9.06
N LYS A 67 6.30 3.42 9.49
CA LYS A 67 5.92 3.93 10.81
C LYS A 67 5.72 2.81 11.82
N PHE A 68 5.19 1.68 11.40
CA PHE A 68 4.87 0.56 12.29
C PHE A 68 6.14 -0.15 12.78
N ARG A 69 6.13 -0.56 14.06
CA ARG A 69 7.23 -1.33 14.65
C ARG A 69 6.79 -2.77 14.85
N PHE A 70 7.53 -3.70 14.27
CA PHE A 70 7.25 -5.16 14.29
C PHE A 70 5.95 -5.59 13.61
N LYS A 71 5.15 -4.63 13.11
CA LYS A 71 3.95 -4.90 12.34
C LYS A 71 4.15 -4.45 10.91
N GLN A 72 3.54 -5.18 9.99
CA GLN A 72 3.53 -4.83 8.57
C GLN A 72 2.13 -5.03 8.00
N ILE A 73 1.73 -4.09 7.17
CA ILE A 73 0.53 -4.14 6.36
C ILE A 73 0.86 -4.73 5.00
N GLU A 74 0.04 -5.68 4.59
CA GLU A 74 -0.03 -6.18 3.24
C GLU A 74 -1.45 -6.00 2.70
N ILE A 75 -1.55 -5.99 1.37
CA ILE A 75 -2.82 -5.85 0.67
C ILE A 75 -3.05 -7.18 -0.05
N ASP A 76 -4.11 -7.85 0.35
CA ASP A 76 -4.58 -9.10 -0.21
C ASP A 76 -5.83 -8.85 -1.06
N LYS A 77 -5.96 -9.57 -2.17
CA LYS A 77 -7.07 -9.38 -3.13
C LYS A 77 -8.43 -9.76 -2.54
N GLU A 78 -8.47 -10.76 -1.67
CA GLU A 78 -9.71 -11.30 -1.12
C GLU A 78 -10.01 -10.73 0.27
N LYS A 79 -8.96 -10.58 1.10
CA LYS A 79 -9.09 -10.11 2.48
C LYS A 79 -8.93 -8.60 2.64
N GLY A 80 -8.43 -7.90 1.64
CA GLY A 80 -8.11 -6.47 1.73
C GLY A 80 -6.86 -6.21 2.57
N ILE A 81 -6.95 -5.31 3.55
CA ILE A 81 -5.82 -4.91 4.38
C ILE A 81 -5.56 -5.98 5.45
N ILE A 82 -4.40 -6.64 5.40
CA ILE A 82 -3.96 -7.61 6.41
C ILE A 82 -2.81 -7.04 7.23
N VAL A 83 -2.79 -7.33 8.53
CA VAL A 83 -1.70 -6.93 9.43
C VAL A 83 -0.96 -8.16 9.92
N ARG A 84 0.36 -8.18 9.69
CA ARG A 84 1.28 -9.20 10.17
C ARG A 84 2.09 -8.65 11.33
N ASP A 85 1.94 -9.27 12.50
CA ASP A 85 2.66 -8.95 13.73
C ASP A 85 3.79 -9.97 13.94
N GLU A 86 5.04 -9.50 13.88
CA GLU A 86 6.24 -10.29 14.11
C GLU A 86 6.64 -10.24 15.59
N ASN A 87 6.66 -11.39 16.24
CA ASN A 87 7.15 -11.45 17.62
C ASN A 87 8.67 -11.25 17.65
N PRO A 88 9.19 -10.24 18.36
CA PRO A 88 10.63 -9.93 18.35
C PRO A 88 11.50 -11.03 18.98
N ARG A 89 10.94 -11.88 19.87
CA ARG A 89 11.68 -12.95 20.56
C ARG A 89 11.65 -14.26 19.80
N THR A 90 10.49 -14.63 19.24
CA THR A 90 10.31 -15.95 18.61
C THR A 90 10.40 -15.91 17.09
N LYS A 91 10.44 -14.70 16.49
CA LYS A 91 10.40 -14.47 15.04
C LYS A 91 9.19 -15.09 14.35
N LYS A 92 8.16 -15.45 15.13
CA LYS A 92 6.89 -15.94 14.60
C LYS A 92 6.06 -14.76 14.12
N ILE A 93 5.54 -14.89 12.90
CA ILE A 93 4.61 -13.94 12.30
C ILE A 93 3.19 -14.47 12.51
N ARG A 94 2.29 -13.60 12.94
CA ARG A 94 0.85 -13.89 13.02
C ARG A 94 0.04 -12.80 12.35
N GLU A 95 -1.07 -13.20 11.73
CA GLU A 95 -2.08 -12.26 11.28
C GLU A 95 -2.86 -11.75 12.50
N ILE A 96 -3.02 -10.44 12.63
CA ILE A 96 -3.86 -9.82 13.66
C ILE A 96 -4.94 -8.96 13.00
N PRO A 97 -6.13 -8.85 13.60
CA PRO A 97 -7.16 -7.96 13.09
C PRO A 97 -6.80 -6.49 13.35
N LEU A 98 -7.35 -5.57 12.55
CA LEU A 98 -6.99 -4.13 12.57
C LEU A 98 -7.25 -3.47 13.93
N GLU A 99 -8.26 -3.92 14.66
CA GLU A 99 -8.64 -3.40 15.98
C GLU A 99 -7.59 -3.70 17.06
N LYS A 100 -6.64 -4.61 16.77
CA LYS A 100 -5.50 -4.92 17.64
C LYS A 100 -4.30 -3.98 17.43
N LEU A 101 -4.35 -3.09 16.43
CA LEU A 101 -3.39 -2.00 16.31
C LEU A 101 -3.56 -1.03 17.49
N SER A 102 -2.48 -0.37 17.90
CA SER A 102 -2.57 0.74 18.85
C SER A 102 -3.37 1.90 18.26
N SER A 103 -3.95 2.76 19.09
CA SER A 103 -4.74 3.91 18.62
C SER A 103 -3.95 4.82 17.66
N GLY A 104 -2.66 5.04 17.93
CA GLY A 104 -1.78 5.79 17.03
C GLY A 104 -1.55 5.09 15.70
N GLU A 105 -1.35 3.77 15.70
CA GLU A 105 -1.23 2.98 14.46
C GLU A 105 -2.53 2.97 13.65
N GLN A 106 -3.69 2.90 14.31
CA GLN A 106 -5.00 2.99 13.64
C GLN A 106 -5.22 4.37 13.04
N HIS A 107 -4.91 5.43 13.79
CA HIS A 107 -5.05 6.80 13.31
C HIS A 107 -4.18 7.06 12.08
N GLU A 108 -2.91 6.65 12.15
CA GLU A 108 -1.98 6.77 11.03
C GLU A 108 -2.45 5.98 9.80
N LEU A 109 -2.96 4.77 10.00
CA LEU A 109 -3.50 3.96 8.92
C LEU A 109 -4.66 4.66 8.21
N VAL A 110 -5.61 5.19 8.98
CA VAL A 110 -6.78 5.89 8.43
C VAL A 110 -6.35 7.18 7.73
N LEU A 111 -5.48 7.97 8.34
CA LEU A 111 -4.99 9.23 7.75
C LEU A 111 -4.29 8.99 6.42
N ALA A 112 -3.36 8.03 6.35
CA ALA A 112 -2.69 7.68 5.11
C ALA A 112 -3.68 7.17 4.05
N TYR A 113 -4.70 6.42 4.46
CA TYR A 113 -5.73 5.91 3.55
C TYR A 113 -6.58 7.03 2.94
N GLU A 114 -7.05 7.96 3.77
CA GLU A 114 -7.82 9.13 3.32
C GLU A 114 -7.01 9.97 2.35
N LEU A 115 -5.76 10.31 2.71
CA LEU A 115 -4.92 11.17 1.87
C LEU A 115 -4.55 10.52 0.53
N VAL A 116 -4.33 9.20 0.48
CA VAL A 116 -3.92 8.51 -0.75
C VAL A 116 -5.11 8.17 -1.66
N PHE A 117 -6.25 7.77 -1.10
CA PHE A 117 -7.35 7.18 -1.87
C PHE A 117 -8.61 8.06 -1.95
N HIS A 118 -8.82 8.99 -1.02
CA HIS A 118 -10.02 9.82 -0.95
C HIS A 118 -9.78 11.27 -1.35
N THR A 119 -8.60 11.59 -1.87
CA THR A 119 -8.27 12.91 -2.43
C THR A 119 -8.44 12.92 -3.94
N SER A 120 -8.84 14.08 -4.46
CA SER A 120 -8.99 14.32 -5.90
C SER A 120 -7.94 15.30 -6.38
N GLU A 121 -7.54 15.18 -7.64
CA GLU A 121 -6.68 16.16 -8.29
C GLU A 121 -7.27 17.58 -8.15
N SER A 122 -6.41 18.58 -7.98
CA SER A 122 -6.82 19.99 -7.84
C SER A 122 -7.74 20.29 -6.63
N SER A 123 -7.78 19.42 -5.63
CA SER A 123 -8.43 19.69 -4.35
C SER A 123 -7.50 20.43 -3.37
N LEU A 124 -8.08 21.17 -2.43
CA LEU A 124 -7.37 21.77 -1.30
C LEU A 124 -7.73 21.02 -0.01
N ILE A 125 -6.72 20.43 0.62
CA ILE A 125 -6.83 19.70 1.88
C ILE A 125 -6.36 20.62 3.02
N LEU A 126 -7.19 20.78 4.04
CA LEU A 126 -6.85 21.52 5.25
C LEU A 126 -6.60 20.51 6.36
N ILE A 127 -5.41 20.56 6.96
CA ILE A 127 -5.00 19.65 8.02
C ILE A 127 -4.71 20.49 9.27
N ASP A 128 -5.45 20.23 10.33
CA ASP A 128 -5.31 20.93 11.61
C ASP A 128 -4.69 19.98 12.65
N GLU A 129 -3.64 20.44 13.32
CA GLU A 129 -2.92 19.73 14.38
C GLU A 129 -2.62 18.24 14.09
N PRO A 130 -1.96 17.92 12.95
CA PRO A 130 -1.67 16.53 12.61
C PRO A 130 -0.80 15.81 13.65
N GLU A 131 -0.06 16.54 14.49
CA GLU A 131 0.79 15.99 15.56
C GLU A 131 0.03 15.26 16.68
N ILE A 132 -1.28 15.49 16.82
CA ILE A 132 -2.05 14.93 17.92
C ILE A 132 -2.02 13.40 17.84
N SER A 133 -1.55 12.76 18.91
CA SER A 133 -1.41 11.29 19.02
C SER A 133 -0.32 10.65 18.14
N MET A 134 0.53 11.44 17.46
CA MET A 134 1.68 10.92 16.70
C MET A 134 2.95 10.84 17.54
N HIS A 135 3.72 9.76 17.37
CA HIS A 135 5.08 9.67 17.90
C HIS A 135 6.01 10.65 17.16
N ILE A 136 6.99 11.24 17.88
CA ILE A 136 7.92 12.26 17.32
C ILE A 136 8.61 11.79 16.03
N ALA A 137 8.97 10.51 15.96
CA ALA A 137 9.59 9.94 14.76
C ALA A 137 8.68 10.00 13.52
N TRP A 138 7.37 9.90 13.70
CA TRP A 138 6.38 9.97 12.62
C TRP A 138 6.06 11.42 12.25
N GLN A 139 6.02 12.33 13.23
CA GLN A 139 5.87 13.77 12.98
C GLN A 139 6.95 14.27 12.01
N LYS A 140 8.21 13.87 12.20
CA LYS A 140 9.34 14.21 11.30
C LYS A 140 9.21 13.66 9.88
N LYS A 141 8.36 12.66 9.66
CA LYS A 141 8.10 12.06 8.35
C LYS A 141 6.84 12.59 7.70
N PHE A 142 6.02 13.35 8.43
CA PHE A 142 4.72 13.80 7.98
C PHE A 142 4.77 14.62 6.69
N VAL A 143 5.55 15.72 6.67
CA VAL A 143 5.65 16.57 5.46
C VAL A 143 6.29 15.83 4.27
N PRO A 144 7.40 15.08 4.43
CA PRO A 144 7.93 14.24 3.35
C PRO A 144 6.92 13.24 2.79
N ASP A 145 6.18 12.54 3.66
CA ASP A 145 5.15 11.59 3.25
C ASP A 145 4.01 12.31 2.51
N LEU A 146 3.58 13.47 3.00
CA LEU A 146 2.53 14.26 2.37
C LEU A 146 2.94 14.76 0.98
N LEU A 147 4.18 15.22 0.80
CA LEU A 147 4.71 15.61 -0.51
C LEU A 147 4.75 14.44 -1.49
N ASP A 148 5.10 13.24 -1.01
CA ASP A 148 5.03 12.00 -1.78
C ASP A 148 3.59 11.68 -2.23
N ILE A 149 2.62 11.89 -1.34
CA ILE A 149 1.20 11.72 -1.66
C ILE A 149 0.74 12.74 -2.70
N ILE A 150 1.04 14.02 -2.48
CA ILE A 150 0.70 15.13 -3.38
C ILE A 150 1.22 14.87 -4.79
N ARG A 151 2.43 14.32 -4.93
CA ARG A 151 3.01 13.99 -6.24
C ARG A 151 2.19 12.97 -7.03
N ILE A 152 1.51 12.03 -6.36
CA ILE A 152 0.69 11.00 -7.02
C ILE A 152 -0.76 11.47 -7.20
N THR A 153 -1.28 12.25 -6.26
CA THR A 153 -2.71 12.60 -6.16
C THR A 153 -3.05 13.98 -6.71
N GLY A 154 -2.06 14.88 -6.84
CA GLY A 154 -2.22 16.21 -7.43
C GLY A 154 -3.03 17.20 -6.59
N PHE A 155 -3.25 16.97 -5.29
CA PHE A 155 -3.90 17.94 -4.41
C PHE A 155 -2.93 18.98 -3.84
N GLN A 156 -3.46 20.06 -3.29
CA GLN A 156 -2.74 21.03 -2.47
C GLN A 156 -3.12 20.87 -0.99
N ALA A 157 -2.19 21.13 -0.07
CA ALA A 157 -2.48 21.07 1.35
C ALA A 157 -2.02 22.33 2.09
N ILE A 158 -2.80 22.73 3.09
CA ILE A 158 -2.43 23.71 4.10
C ILE A 158 -2.46 23.00 5.45
N ILE A 159 -1.38 23.13 6.22
CA ILE A 159 -1.23 22.53 7.53
C ILE A 159 -1.18 23.65 8.57
N ALA A 160 -2.06 23.59 9.57
CA ALA A 160 -1.90 24.30 10.82
C ALA A 160 -1.27 23.35 11.84
N THR A 161 -0.18 23.76 12.47
CA THR A 161 0.57 22.94 13.43
C THR A 161 1.31 23.82 14.42
N HIS A 162 1.37 23.37 15.67
CA HIS A 162 2.24 23.94 16.70
C HIS A 162 3.58 23.20 16.82
N SER A 163 3.75 22.08 16.12
CA SER A 163 4.91 21.20 16.21
C SER A 163 6.03 21.57 15.23
N PRO A 164 7.20 22.06 15.71
CA PRO A 164 8.37 22.24 14.86
C PRO A 164 8.89 20.91 14.29
N GLN A 165 8.53 19.78 14.91
CA GLN A 165 8.93 18.45 14.43
C GLN A 165 8.20 18.07 13.14
N ILE A 166 7.00 18.59 12.90
CA ILE A 166 6.29 18.39 11.63
C ILE A 166 6.93 19.23 10.51
N ILE A 167 7.29 20.48 10.81
CA ILE A 167 7.98 21.36 9.84
C ILE A 167 9.30 20.74 9.40
N GLY A 168 10.12 20.27 10.36
CA GLY A 168 11.38 19.60 10.08
C GLY A 168 12.35 20.50 9.30
N GLU A 169 12.67 20.11 8.07
CA GLU A 169 13.56 20.87 7.16
C GLU A 169 12.80 21.80 6.21
N HIS A 170 11.46 21.73 6.18
CA HIS A 170 10.59 22.40 5.20
C HIS A 170 10.17 23.81 5.62
N TRP A 171 11.09 24.59 6.20
CA TRP A 171 10.81 25.98 6.61
C TRP A 171 10.55 26.91 5.42
N ASP A 172 11.02 26.55 4.23
CA ASP A 172 10.84 27.28 2.97
C ASP A 172 9.38 27.38 2.52
N ILE A 173 8.52 26.50 3.02
CA ILE A 173 7.07 26.47 2.72
C ILE A 173 6.20 26.84 3.93
N THR A 174 6.74 27.56 4.91
CA THR A 174 6.02 27.98 6.12
C THR A 174 5.67 29.46 6.12
N ILE A 175 4.54 29.78 6.76
CA ILE A 175 4.15 31.16 7.08
C ILE A 175 3.92 31.20 8.58
N ASP A 176 4.69 32.04 9.27
CA ASP A 176 4.47 32.30 10.69
C ASP A 176 3.23 33.17 10.87
N LEU A 177 2.37 32.79 11.81
CA LEU A 177 1.14 33.49 12.16
C LEU A 177 1.29 34.36 13.41
N ALA A 178 2.52 34.55 13.90
CA ALA A 178 2.82 35.46 15.01
C ALA A 178 2.23 36.87 14.78
N GLU A 179 1.61 37.41 15.84
CA GLU A 179 1.24 38.83 15.96
C GLU A 179 2.46 39.77 15.94
#